data_AF-A0A4P5NN24-F1
#
_entry.id   AF-A0A4P5NN24-F1
#
_cell.length_a   1.000
_cell.length_b   1.000
_cell.length_c   1.000
_cell.angle_alpha   90.00
_cell.angle_beta   90.00
_cell.angle_gamma   90.00
#
_symmetry.space_group_name_H-M   'P 1'
#
loop_
_entity.id
_entity.type
_entity.pdbx_description
1 polymer ?
#
loop_
_entity_poly.entity_id
_entity_poly.type
_entity_poly.pdbx_seq_one_letter_code
_entity_poly.pdbx_strand_id
1 'polypeptide(L)'
;MGFVTAQSRIDERQGRVSGPTALIRRGNRPTSAVPVPPTLPYISVFHPHIVLERGEQDRLMTRTRKMLAHFISSQSCDPPTGGIQEFQENGVYGLDQDNALVVIGCQMGPYQGNAILFGAPRDGEGRPTPVRLPVPRPHHKDTGLYGPVLTNPDFDPATGALVTLVMGCVRNDCGTRAEWYWRQAHFILTSMNVQETCGGSAPLGNWPSLYRATLSSVEK
;
A
#
# COMPACT_ATOMS: atom_id res chain seq x y z
N MET A 1 -1.23 -26.16 -17.64
CA MET A 1 -2.27 -26.48 -16.63
C MET A 1 -3.63 -26.25 -17.27
N GLY A 2 -4.51 -27.25 -17.30
CA GLY A 2 -5.87 -27.09 -17.83
C GLY A 2 -6.81 -26.45 -16.81
N PHE A 3 -7.87 -25.80 -17.30
CA PHE A 3 -8.88 -25.11 -16.47
C PHE A 3 -9.49 -26.00 -15.37
N VAL A 4 -9.82 -27.25 -15.71
CA VAL A 4 -10.38 -28.23 -14.75
C VAL A 4 -9.40 -28.55 -13.62
N THR A 5 -8.10 -28.67 -13.93
CA THR A 5 -7.06 -28.92 -12.92
C THR A 5 -6.95 -27.73 -11.97
N ALA A 6 -6.97 -26.50 -12.49
CA ALA A 6 -6.92 -25.29 -11.68
C ALA A 6 -8.14 -25.20 -10.73
N GLN A 7 -9.35 -25.41 -11.25
CA GLN A 7 -10.56 -25.39 -10.41
C GLN A 7 -10.58 -26.51 -9.38
N SER A 8 -10.10 -27.71 -9.71
CA SER A 8 -10.00 -28.81 -8.75
C SER A 8 -9.01 -28.49 -7.61
N ARG A 9 -7.91 -27.80 -7.91
CA ARG A 9 -6.96 -27.30 -6.89
C ARG A 9 -7.60 -26.27 -5.98
N ILE A 10 -8.44 -25.38 -6.51
CA ILE A 10 -9.21 -24.42 -5.69
C ILE A 10 -10.15 -25.17 -4.75
N ASP A 11 -10.90 -26.15 -5.25
CA ASP A 11 -11.79 -26.99 -4.43
C ASP A 11 -11.03 -27.72 -3.31
N GLU A 12 -9.84 -28.25 -3.60
CA GLU A 12 -8.97 -28.90 -2.61
C GLU A 12 -8.51 -27.92 -1.52
N ARG A 13 -7.99 -26.76 -1.93
CA ARG A 13 -7.47 -25.74 -0.99
C ARG A 13 -8.55 -25.16 -0.10
N GLN A 14 -9.77 -25.01 -0.62
CA GLN A 14 -10.91 -24.48 0.13
C GLN A 14 -11.67 -25.56 0.89
N GLY A 15 -11.27 -26.82 0.79
CA GLY A 15 -11.98 -27.93 1.41
C GLY A 15 -13.42 -28.04 0.92
N ARG A 16 -13.67 -27.84 -0.38
CA ARG A 16 -15.00 -27.91 -1.03
C ARG A 16 -15.27 -29.20 -1.78
N VAL A 17 -14.24 -30.03 -2.00
CA VAL A 17 -14.34 -31.31 -2.72
C VAL A 17 -15.51 -32.15 -2.19
N SER A 18 -16.28 -32.72 -3.12
CA SER A 18 -17.46 -33.57 -2.87
C SER A 18 -18.62 -32.88 -2.14
N GLY A 19 -18.58 -31.55 -1.96
CA GLY A 19 -19.71 -30.75 -1.47
C GLY A 19 -20.50 -30.09 -2.61
N PRO A 20 -21.67 -29.52 -2.33
CA PRO A 20 -22.50 -28.89 -3.35
C PRO A 20 -21.87 -27.60 -3.90
N THR A 21 -20.94 -26.98 -3.17
CA THR A 21 -20.23 -25.75 -3.55
C THR A 21 -18.93 -25.98 -4.31
N ALA A 22 -18.58 -27.23 -4.64
CA ALA A 22 -17.40 -27.52 -5.46
C ALA A 22 -17.58 -26.99 -6.90
N LEU A 23 -16.50 -26.53 -7.51
CA LEU A 23 -16.47 -26.09 -8.91
C LEU A 23 -16.48 -27.27 -9.87
N ILE A 24 -15.71 -28.33 -9.57
CA ILE A 24 -15.57 -29.52 -10.43
C ILE A 24 -16.24 -30.75 -9.81
N ARG A 25 -15.73 -31.22 -8.66
CA ARG A 25 -16.16 -32.48 -8.03
C ARG A 25 -17.29 -32.24 -7.03
N ARG A 26 -18.49 -31.92 -7.52
CA ARG A 26 -19.68 -31.71 -6.68
C ARG A 26 -20.17 -33.01 -6.04
N GLY A 27 -20.87 -32.88 -4.92
CA GLY A 27 -21.48 -34.01 -4.21
C GLY A 27 -22.31 -33.57 -3.00
N ASN A 28 -22.58 -34.50 -2.10
CA ASN A 28 -23.51 -34.32 -0.99
C ASN A 28 -22.83 -34.07 0.37
N ARG A 29 -21.51 -33.87 0.41
CA ARG A 29 -20.81 -33.53 1.66
C ARG A 29 -21.37 -32.20 2.19
N PRO A 30 -21.78 -32.12 3.46
CA PRO A 30 -22.46 -30.94 3.99
C PRO A 30 -21.58 -29.69 3.87
N THR A 31 -22.20 -28.54 3.61
CA THR A 31 -21.51 -27.25 3.48
C THR A 31 -20.79 -26.82 4.75
N SER A 32 -21.26 -27.28 5.92
CA SER A 32 -20.58 -27.09 7.22
C SER A 32 -19.22 -27.77 7.32
N ALA A 33 -18.89 -28.69 6.41
CA ALA A 33 -17.56 -29.32 6.34
C ALA A 33 -16.53 -28.48 5.55
N VAL A 34 -16.93 -27.33 5.00
CA VAL A 34 -16.01 -26.31 4.48
C VAL A 34 -15.43 -25.55 5.68
N PRO A 35 -14.09 -25.41 5.79
CA PRO A 35 -13.49 -24.66 6.88
C PRO A 35 -14.02 -23.23 6.96
N VAL A 36 -14.27 -22.76 8.19
CA VAL A 36 -14.63 -21.36 8.45
C VAL A 36 -13.47 -20.46 7.99
N PRO A 37 -13.74 -19.31 7.36
CA PRO A 37 -12.70 -18.35 7.04
C PRO A 37 -11.87 -17.97 8.27
N PRO A 38 -10.54 -17.81 8.15
CA PRO A 38 -9.71 -17.31 9.23
C PRO A 38 -10.21 -15.94 9.71
N THR A 39 -10.15 -15.72 11.03
CA THR A 39 -10.43 -14.40 11.60
C THR A 39 -9.42 -13.39 11.09
N LEU A 40 -9.89 -12.19 10.73
CA LEU A 40 -8.99 -11.12 10.30
C LEU A 40 -8.17 -10.61 11.49
N PRO A 41 -6.90 -10.19 11.28
CA PRO A 41 -6.15 -9.46 12.28
C PRO A 41 -6.89 -8.18 12.68
N TYR A 42 -6.89 -7.89 13.98
CA TYR A 42 -7.43 -6.64 14.51
C TYR A 42 -6.31 -5.62 14.68
N ILE A 43 -6.50 -4.42 14.12
CA ILE A 43 -5.57 -3.30 14.24
C ILE A 43 -6.31 -2.14 14.89
N SER A 44 -5.83 -1.71 16.05
CA SER A 44 -6.25 -0.44 16.65
C SER A 44 -5.55 0.69 15.91
N VAL A 45 -6.36 1.60 15.35
CA VAL A 45 -5.90 2.80 14.67
C VAL A 45 -6.28 4.00 15.51
N PHE A 46 -5.26 4.79 15.89
CA PHE A 46 -5.42 6.10 16.48
C PHE A 46 -4.37 6.99 15.84
N HIS A 47 -4.81 8.05 15.17
CA HIS A 47 -3.94 9.03 14.55
C HIS A 47 -4.28 10.42 15.10
N PRO A 48 -3.35 11.11 15.79
CA PRO A 48 -3.58 12.50 16.13
C PRO A 48 -3.53 13.34 14.84
N HIS A 49 -4.55 14.15 14.60
CA HIS A 49 -4.51 15.12 13.50
C HIS A 49 -3.46 16.19 13.82
N ILE A 50 -2.30 16.11 13.15
CA ILE A 50 -1.17 17.02 13.35
C ILE A 50 -0.98 17.85 12.09
N VAL A 51 -1.27 19.15 12.23
CA VAL A 51 -1.02 20.14 11.19
C VAL A 51 0.32 20.80 11.46
N LEU A 52 1.24 20.69 10.50
CA LEU A 52 2.56 21.33 10.58
C LEU A 52 2.49 22.76 10.06
N GLU A 53 3.24 23.66 10.67
CA GLU A 53 3.40 25.01 10.14
C GLU A 53 4.18 24.99 8.82
N ARG A 54 3.87 25.91 7.91
CA ARG A 54 4.53 26.01 6.59
C ARG A 54 6.06 26.08 6.70
N GLY A 55 6.58 26.84 7.65
CA GLY A 55 8.03 26.95 7.87
C GLY A 55 8.66 25.62 8.31
N GLU A 56 7.96 24.82 9.11
CA GLU A 56 8.40 23.48 9.50
C GLU A 56 8.39 22.53 8.29
N GLN A 57 7.34 22.57 7.48
CA GLN A 57 7.22 21.79 6.25
C GLN A 57 8.37 22.07 5.27
N ASP A 58 8.65 23.35 4.99
CA ASP A 58 9.70 23.78 4.06
C ASP A 58 11.09 23.36 4.54
N ARG A 59 11.34 23.49 5.86
CA ARG A 59 12.58 23.07 6.50
C ARG A 59 12.79 21.55 6.37
N LEU A 60 11.76 20.76 6.66
CA LEU A 60 11.82 19.29 6.57
C LEU A 60 11.98 18.81 5.13
N MET A 61 11.27 19.42 4.17
CA MET A 61 11.39 19.11 2.75
C MET A 61 12.83 19.37 2.24
N THR A 62 13.33 20.59 2.46
CA THR A 62 14.68 20.99 2.05
C THR A 62 15.76 20.10 2.68
N ARG A 63 15.63 19.84 3.98
CA ARG A 63 16.57 18.97 4.71
C ARG A 63 16.58 17.56 4.15
N THR A 64 15.42 16.97 3.89
CA THR A 64 15.28 15.62 3.36
C THR A 64 15.89 15.51 1.96
N ARG A 65 15.54 16.44 1.06
CA ARG A 65 16.12 16.50 -0.29
C ARG A 65 17.65 16.59 -0.24
N LYS A 66 18.19 17.46 0.62
CA LYS A 66 19.64 17.64 0.76
C LYS A 66 20.34 16.39 1.30
N MET A 67 19.84 15.81 2.39
CA MET A 67 20.51 14.69 3.07
C MET A 67 20.40 13.36 2.31
N LEU A 68 19.36 13.21 1.49
CA LEU A 68 19.06 11.96 0.79
C LEU A 68 19.18 12.07 -0.74
N ALA A 69 19.76 13.14 -1.27
CA ALA A 69 19.93 13.36 -2.72
C ALA A 69 20.47 12.13 -3.47
N HIS A 70 21.55 11.52 -2.96
CA HIS A 70 22.11 10.30 -3.58
C HIS A 70 21.16 9.10 -3.54
N PHE A 71 20.42 8.93 -2.44
CA PHE A 71 19.45 7.84 -2.34
C PHE A 71 18.28 8.07 -3.31
N ILE A 72 17.75 9.29 -3.36
CA ILE A 72 16.69 9.70 -4.27
C ILE A 72 17.07 9.40 -5.73
N SER A 73 18.27 9.82 -6.15
CA SER A 73 18.78 9.55 -7.49
C SER A 73 19.01 8.04 -7.74
N SER A 74 19.49 7.28 -6.75
CA SER A 74 19.66 5.82 -6.86
C SER A 74 18.35 5.06 -7.05
N GLN A 75 17.21 5.66 -6.68
CA GLN A 75 15.87 5.11 -6.89
C GLN A 75 15.25 5.59 -8.22
N SER A 76 16.04 6.20 -9.11
CA SER A 76 15.56 6.84 -10.36
C SER A 76 14.47 7.87 -10.10
N CYS A 77 14.56 8.58 -8.96
CA CYS A 77 13.53 9.45 -8.45
C CYS A 77 14.01 10.91 -8.36
N ASP A 78 14.78 11.35 -9.36
CA ASP A 78 15.18 12.75 -9.49
C ASP A 78 13.96 13.65 -9.76
N PRO A 79 13.94 14.88 -9.22
CA PRO A 79 12.86 15.82 -9.50
C PRO A 79 12.79 16.11 -11.00
N PRO A 80 11.61 16.06 -11.61
CA PRO A 80 11.42 16.30 -13.02
C PRO A 80 11.60 17.79 -13.30
N THR A 81 11.98 18.08 -14.53
CA THR A 81 12.26 19.43 -15.00
C THR A 81 11.08 19.97 -15.82
N GLY A 82 10.94 21.30 -15.84
CA GLY A 82 9.93 21.98 -16.65
C GLY A 82 8.50 21.86 -16.10
N GLY A 83 7.52 22.04 -16.98
CA GLY A 83 6.10 22.18 -16.61
C GLY A 83 5.46 20.95 -15.96
N ILE A 84 6.14 19.79 -15.94
CA ILE A 84 5.61 18.58 -15.28
C ILE A 84 5.81 18.58 -13.75
N GLN A 85 6.62 19.50 -13.23
CA GLN A 85 6.92 19.60 -11.79
C GLN A 85 5.70 20.03 -10.96
N GLU A 86 4.77 20.79 -11.53
CA GLU A 86 3.57 21.27 -10.84
C GLU A 86 2.55 20.15 -10.58
N PHE A 87 2.58 19.07 -11.37
CA PHE A 87 1.66 17.92 -11.24
C PHE A 87 2.18 16.86 -10.26
N GLN A 88 3.28 17.14 -9.58
CA GLN A 88 3.89 16.18 -8.68
C GLN A 88 3.28 16.22 -7.29
N GLU A 89 3.03 15.03 -6.75
CA GLU A 89 2.68 14.87 -5.34
C GLU A 89 3.89 15.22 -4.46
N ASN A 90 3.89 16.41 -3.88
CA ASN A 90 4.86 16.83 -2.88
C ASN A 90 4.11 17.24 -1.62
N GLY A 91 4.57 16.78 -0.46
CA GLY A 91 3.90 17.11 0.80
C GLY A 91 4.76 16.81 2.01
N VAL A 92 4.50 17.53 3.10
CA VAL A 92 5.06 17.23 4.41
C VAL A 92 3.94 17.20 5.44
N TYR A 93 3.74 16.04 6.06
CA TYR A 93 2.61 15.75 6.93
C TYR A 93 3.09 15.31 8.31
N GLY A 94 2.41 15.74 9.37
CA GLY A 94 2.71 15.27 10.73
C GLY A 94 2.27 13.81 10.89
N LEU A 95 3.17 12.94 11.34
CA LEU A 95 2.85 11.54 11.63
C LEU A 95 2.54 11.34 13.12
N ASP A 96 3.33 11.96 13.98
CA ASP A 96 3.16 12.05 15.41
C ASP A 96 3.90 13.29 15.97
N GLN A 97 4.08 13.36 17.29
CA GLN A 97 4.76 14.50 17.92
C GLN A 97 6.21 14.67 17.45
N ASP A 98 6.87 13.58 17.07
CA ASP A 98 8.31 13.54 16.80
C ASP A 98 8.63 13.33 15.32
N ASN A 99 7.68 12.82 14.53
CA ASN A 99 7.91 12.39 13.16
C ASN A 99 6.99 13.09 12.16
N ALA A 100 7.54 13.36 10.98
CA ALA A 100 6.82 13.82 9.81
C ALA A 100 7.03 12.87 8.63
N LEU A 101 6.03 12.76 7.77
CA LEU A 101 6.13 12.13 6.46
C LEU A 101 6.52 13.19 5.44
N VAL A 102 7.60 12.95 4.70
CA VAL A 102 8.01 13.77 3.57
C VAL A 102 7.77 12.98 2.29
N VAL A 103 6.91 13.51 1.42
CA VAL A 103 6.56 12.95 0.11
C VAL A 103 7.22 13.81 -0.96
N ILE A 104 8.11 13.22 -1.76
CA ILE A 104 8.82 13.91 -2.85
C ILE A 104 8.42 13.24 -4.16
N GLY A 105 7.62 13.93 -4.97
CA GLY A 105 7.30 13.46 -6.32
C GLY A 105 8.56 13.41 -7.18
N CYS A 106 8.63 12.45 -8.10
CA CYS A 106 9.77 12.37 -9.03
C CYS A 106 9.43 12.01 -10.48
N GLN A 107 8.59 11.01 -10.72
CA GLN A 107 8.25 10.61 -12.09
C GLN A 107 6.78 10.89 -12.35
N MET A 108 6.46 11.37 -13.54
CA MET A 108 5.09 11.58 -13.99
C MET A 108 4.93 10.96 -15.38
N GLY A 109 4.03 9.99 -15.47
CA GLY A 109 3.49 9.49 -16.73
C GLY A 109 2.14 10.14 -17.05
N PRO A 110 1.50 9.78 -18.19
CA PRO A 110 0.28 10.43 -18.65
C PRO A 110 -0.92 10.35 -17.69
N TYR A 111 -0.93 9.37 -16.78
CA TYR A 111 -2.05 9.11 -15.86
C TYR A 111 -1.63 8.66 -14.46
N GLN A 112 -0.32 8.55 -14.20
CA GLN A 112 0.21 8.05 -12.93
C GLN A 112 1.52 8.75 -12.60
N GLY A 113 1.71 9.07 -11.32
CA GLY A 113 2.93 9.67 -10.79
C GLY A 113 3.58 8.76 -9.76
N ASN A 114 4.90 8.86 -9.62
CA ASN A 114 5.63 8.24 -8.52
C ASN A 114 6.14 9.31 -7.56
N ALA A 115 6.09 9.01 -6.27
CA ALA A 115 6.78 9.77 -5.25
C ALA A 115 7.58 8.85 -4.33
N ILE A 116 8.67 9.37 -3.79
CA ILE A 116 9.48 8.70 -2.77
C ILE A 116 9.18 9.29 -1.40
N LEU A 117 9.02 8.40 -0.42
CA LEU A 117 8.54 8.75 0.91
C LEU A 117 9.63 8.53 1.96
N PHE A 118 9.73 9.48 2.89
CA PHE A 118 10.66 9.45 4.00
C PHE A 118 9.97 9.77 5.32
N GLY A 119 10.33 9.06 6.38
CA GLY A 119 10.07 9.49 7.75
C GLY A 119 11.18 10.44 8.19
N ALA A 120 10.82 11.63 8.67
CA ALA A 120 11.75 12.67 9.10
C ALA A 120 11.48 13.08 10.56
N PRO A 121 12.51 13.04 11.43
CA PRO A 121 12.42 13.64 12.76
C PRO A 121 12.14 15.14 12.69
N ARG A 122 11.18 15.60 13.51
CA ARG A 122 10.69 16.99 13.55
C ARG A 122 11.62 17.92 14.33
N ASP A 123 12.41 17.38 15.25
CA ASP A 123 13.44 18.12 16.00
C ASP A 123 14.52 18.74 15.13
N GLY A 124 14.73 18.21 13.92
CA GLY A 124 15.76 18.64 12.97
C GLY A 124 17.14 18.02 13.20
N GLU A 125 17.32 17.21 14.25
CA GLU A 125 18.60 16.62 14.65
C GLU A 125 18.78 15.20 14.08
N GLY A 126 17.71 14.41 13.93
CA GLY A 126 17.79 13.03 13.42
C GLY A 126 17.70 12.91 11.88
N ARG A 127 18.47 12.00 11.25
CA ARG A 127 18.50 11.83 9.78
C ARG A 127 17.16 11.27 9.24
N PRO A 128 16.57 11.85 8.17
CA PRO A 128 15.39 11.26 7.54
C PRO A 128 15.72 9.88 6.95
N THR A 129 14.76 8.97 6.98
CA THR A 129 14.95 7.58 6.53
C THR A 129 13.85 7.16 5.56
N PRO A 130 14.15 6.32 4.56
CA PRO A 130 13.12 5.80 3.66
C PRO A 130 12.04 5.07 4.45
N VAL A 131 10.77 5.31 4.14
CA VAL A 131 9.67 4.60 4.82
C VAL A 131 9.78 3.10 4.60
N ARG A 132 9.43 2.32 5.62
CA ARG A 132 9.35 0.86 5.54
C ARG A 132 7.89 0.46 5.50
N LEU A 133 7.46 -0.07 4.36
CA LEU A 133 6.06 -0.44 4.10
C LEU A 133 5.94 -1.96 4.00
N PRO A 134 5.50 -2.66 5.07
CA PRO A 134 5.39 -4.11 5.07
C PRO A 134 4.29 -4.60 4.12
N VAL A 135 4.54 -5.71 3.42
CA VAL A 135 3.56 -6.39 2.55
C VAL A 135 3.65 -7.91 2.70
N PRO A 136 2.60 -8.67 2.33
CA PRO A 136 2.70 -10.13 2.25
C PRO A 136 3.77 -10.54 1.24
N ARG A 137 4.23 -11.80 1.36
CA ARG A 137 5.17 -12.42 0.42
C ARG A 137 4.43 -13.46 -0.44
N PRO A 138 3.64 -13.06 -1.45
CA PRO A 138 2.94 -14.00 -2.32
C PRO A 138 3.92 -14.91 -3.09
N HIS A 139 5.14 -14.42 -3.37
CA HIS A 139 6.20 -15.18 -4.05
C HIS A 139 7.43 -15.38 -3.16
N HIS A 140 8.17 -16.47 -3.39
CA HIS A 140 9.34 -16.84 -2.57
C HIS A 140 10.46 -15.78 -2.58
N LYS A 141 10.55 -14.96 -3.63
CA LYS A 141 11.59 -13.93 -3.78
C LYS A 141 11.19 -12.57 -3.19
N ASP A 142 9.97 -12.44 -2.68
CA ASP A 142 9.49 -11.17 -2.15
C ASP A 142 10.18 -10.86 -0.81
N THR A 143 10.61 -9.61 -0.66
CA THR A 143 11.30 -9.12 0.54
C THR A 143 10.35 -8.91 1.72
N GLY A 144 9.04 -8.89 1.46
CA GLY A 144 8.02 -8.47 2.42
C GLY A 144 7.97 -6.95 2.64
N LEU A 145 8.60 -6.17 1.76
CA LEU A 145 8.54 -4.71 1.75
C LEU A 145 8.13 -4.23 0.35
N TYR A 146 7.24 -3.25 0.30
CA TYR A 146 6.85 -2.59 -0.96
C TYR A 146 7.99 -1.69 -1.50
N GLY A 147 8.74 -1.07 -0.59
CA GLY A 147 9.74 -0.05 -0.91
C GLY A 147 9.23 1.37 -0.62
N PRO A 148 10.12 2.39 -0.66
CA PRO A 148 9.76 3.77 -0.33
C PRO A 148 9.20 4.57 -1.52
N VAL A 149 9.31 4.03 -2.74
CA VAL A 149 8.75 4.66 -3.95
C VAL A 149 7.36 4.11 -4.20
N LEU A 150 6.35 4.98 -4.14
CA LEU A 150 4.95 4.65 -4.35
C LEU A 150 4.44 5.28 -5.63
N THR A 151 3.49 4.61 -6.27
CA THR A 151 2.73 5.16 -7.42
C THR A 151 1.40 5.70 -6.92
N ASN A 152 1.07 6.92 -7.32
CA ASN A 152 -0.07 7.70 -6.85
C ASN A 152 -0.26 7.58 -5.32
N PRO A 153 0.78 7.94 -4.53
CA PRO A 153 0.62 7.93 -3.09
C PRO A 153 -0.39 9.00 -2.67
N ASP A 154 -1.21 8.65 -1.69
CA ASP A 154 -2.14 9.57 -1.04
C ASP A 154 -2.03 9.36 0.46
N PHE A 155 -1.78 10.43 1.20
CA PHE A 155 -1.72 10.40 2.66
C PHE A 155 -2.80 11.29 3.24
N ASP A 156 -3.70 10.69 4.01
CA ASP A 156 -4.73 11.41 4.73
C ASP A 156 -4.24 11.75 6.15
N PRO A 157 -3.91 13.03 6.45
CA PRO A 157 -3.43 13.43 7.77
C PRO A 157 -4.51 13.40 8.85
N ALA A 158 -5.80 13.27 8.49
CA ALA A 158 -6.86 13.14 9.48
C ALA A 158 -6.92 11.70 10.04
N THR A 159 -6.69 10.70 9.18
CA THR A 159 -6.78 9.27 9.55
C THR A 159 -5.41 8.61 9.76
N GLY A 160 -4.34 9.19 9.20
CA GLY A 160 -3.01 8.60 9.16
C GLY A 160 -2.88 7.48 8.13
N ALA A 161 -3.84 7.37 7.21
CA ALA A 161 -3.85 6.38 6.16
C ALA A 161 -2.92 6.80 5.01
N LEU A 162 -2.01 5.91 4.64
CA LEU A 162 -1.18 6.01 3.44
C LEU A 162 -1.65 4.99 2.43
N VAL A 163 -2.05 5.44 1.25
CA VAL A 163 -2.55 4.58 0.16
C VAL A 163 -1.63 4.69 -1.04
N THR A 164 -1.48 3.59 -1.78
CA THR A 164 -0.97 3.58 -3.15
C THR A 164 -1.97 2.91 -4.07
N LEU A 165 -2.10 3.44 -5.29
CA LEU A 165 -2.89 2.84 -6.36
C LEU A 165 -2.07 2.78 -7.64
N VAL A 166 -1.72 1.57 -8.06
CA VAL A 166 -1.02 1.27 -9.30
C VAL A 166 -2.02 0.68 -10.29
N MET A 167 -2.23 1.35 -11.42
CA MET A 167 -3.04 0.79 -12.51
C MET A 167 -2.12 0.07 -13.50
N GLY A 168 -2.36 -1.21 -13.78
CA GLY A 168 -1.57 -1.97 -14.75
C GLY A 168 -1.85 -1.56 -16.20
N CYS A 169 -3.05 -1.03 -16.48
CA CYS A 169 -3.40 -0.42 -17.76
C CYS A 169 -4.46 0.67 -17.56
N VAL A 170 -4.71 1.49 -18.60
CA VAL A 170 -5.72 2.58 -18.58
C VAL A 170 -7.12 2.08 -18.21
N ARG A 171 -7.46 0.83 -18.55
CA ARG A 171 -8.74 0.23 -18.20
C ARG A 171 -8.88 -0.09 -16.71
N ASN A 172 -7.79 -0.13 -15.94
CA ASN A 172 -7.78 -0.43 -14.50
C ASN A 172 -8.34 -1.82 -14.15
N ASP A 173 -8.14 -2.80 -15.04
CA ASP A 173 -8.57 -4.20 -14.89
C ASP A 173 -7.49 -5.12 -14.27
N CYS A 174 -6.35 -4.53 -13.90
CA CYS A 174 -5.21 -5.11 -13.21
C CYS A 174 -4.46 -4.00 -12.48
N GLY A 175 -3.72 -4.36 -11.44
CA GLY A 175 -2.96 -3.40 -10.65
C GLY A 175 -2.76 -3.82 -9.19
N THR A 176 -2.29 -2.85 -8.40
CA THR A 176 -2.07 -3.02 -6.95
C THR A 176 -2.66 -1.84 -6.20
N ARG A 177 -3.43 -2.15 -5.15
CA ARG A 177 -3.86 -1.17 -4.14
C ARG A 177 -3.37 -1.66 -2.79
N ALA A 178 -2.69 -0.80 -2.05
CA ALA A 178 -2.27 -1.11 -0.70
C ALA A 178 -2.46 0.10 0.21
N GLU A 179 -2.73 -0.17 1.47
CA GLU A 179 -3.01 0.81 2.50
C GLU A 179 -2.25 0.46 3.78
N TRP A 180 -1.64 1.47 4.37
CA TRP A 180 -0.93 1.39 5.62
C TRP A 180 -1.39 2.49 6.57
N TYR A 181 -1.29 2.24 7.86
CA TYR A 181 -1.51 3.23 8.90
C TYR A 181 -0.24 3.48 9.69
N TRP A 182 0.02 4.73 10.05
CA TRP A 182 1.10 5.06 10.98
C TRP A 182 0.73 4.69 12.41
N ARG A 183 1.58 3.91 13.09
CA ARG A 183 1.43 3.55 14.49
C ARG A 183 2.80 3.35 15.14
N GLN A 184 3.04 4.03 16.27
CA GLN A 184 4.23 3.81 17.11
C GLN A 184 5.53 3.78 16.28
N ALA A 185 5.81 4.85 15.54
CA ALA A 185 7.02 5.02 14.73
C ALA A 185 7.15 4.12 13.47
N HIS A 186 6.12 3.39 13.07
CA HIS A 186 6.16 2.59 11.83
C HIS A 186 4.81 2.49 11.13
N PHE A 187 4.83 2.16 9.84
CA PHE A 187 3.64 1.85 9.07
C PHE A 187 3.24 0.38 9.22
N ILE A 188 1.94 0.14 9.40
CA ILE A 188 1.36 -1.21 9.49
C ILE A 188 0.38 -1.38 8.34
N LEU A 189 0.51 -2.49 7.60
CA LEU A 189 -0.40 -2.83 6.51
C LEU A 189 -1.81 -3.11 7.04
N THR A 190 -2.81 -2.50 6.42
CA THR A 190 -4.23 -2.71 6.75
C THR A 190 -4.98 -3.39 5.63
N SER A 191 -4.66 -3.09 4.38
CA SER A 191 -5.24 -3.76 3.23
C SER A 191 -4.27 -3.85 2.05
N MET A 192 -4.38 -4.94 1.29
CA MET A 192 -3.68 -5.09 0.01
C MET A 192 -4.51 -5.92 -0.96
N ASN A 193 -4.67 -5.39 -2.16
CA ASN A 193 -5.36 -6.02 -3.28
C ASN A 193 -4.45 -6.02 -4.50
N VAL A 194 -4.34 -7.16 -5.18
CA VAL A 194 -3.43 -7.32 -6.32
C VAL A 194 -4.11 -8.14 -7.41
N GLN A 195 -4.00 -7.65 -8.63
CA GLN A 195 -4.32 -8.36 -9.86
C GLN A 195 -3.14 -8.19 -10.82
N GLU A 196 -2.25 -9.18 -10.89
CA GLU A 196 -1.01 -9.07 -11.68
C GLU A 196 -1.26 -9.10 -13.19
N THR A 197 -2.25 -9.88 -13.64
CA THR A 197 -2.57 -10.05 -15.07
C THR A 197 -3.84 -9.30 -15.45
N CYS A 198 -3.74 -8.48 -16.50
CA CYS A 198 -4.84 -7.70 -17.07
C CYS A 198 -5.85 -8.57 -17.83
N GLY A 199 -7.07 -8.07 -18.01
CA GLY A 199 -8.20 -8.83 -18.54
C GLY A 199 -9.04 -9.56 -17.49
N GLY A 200 -8.89 -9.21 -16.20
CA GLY A 200 -9.77 -9.72 -15.15
C GLY A 200 -11.23 -9.28 -15.33
N SER A 201 -12.16 -10.10 -14.87
CA SER A 201 -13.61 -9.84 -14.96
C SER A 201 -14.17 -9.05 -13.77
N ALA A 202 -13.34 -8.73 -12.78
CA ALA A 202 -13.77 -7.95 -11.63
C ALA A 202 -14.11 -6.50 -12.07
N PRO A 203 -15.11 -5.85 -11.45
CA PRO A 203 -15.32 -4.42 -11.63
C PRO A 203 -14.01 -3.65 -11.42
N LEU A 204 -13.81 -2.56 -12.16
CA LEU A 204 -12.56 -1.79 -12.13
C LEU A 204 -12.19 -1.44 -10.68
N GLY A 205 -10.97 -1.79 -10.28
CA GLY A 205 -10.48 -1.59 -8.90
C GLY A 205 -10.92 -2.61 -7.85
N ASN A 206 -11.74 -3.62 -8.18
CA ASN A 206 -12.14 -4.70 -7.26
C ASN A 206 -11.23 -5.94 -7.39
N TRP A 207 -9.93 -5.77 -7.13
CA TRP A 207 -8.95 -6.84 -7.29
C TRP A 207 -8.94 -7.84 -6.12
N PRO A 208 -8.47 -9.09 -6.34
CA PRO A 208 -8.30 -10.08 -5.28
C PRO A 208 -7.54 -9.52 -4.08
N SER A 209 -8.05 -9.79 -2.86
CA SER A 209 -7.40 -9.37 -1.62
C SER A 209 -6.28 -10.35 -1.26
N LEU A 210 -5.07 -9.83 -1.10
CA LEU A 210 -3.94 -10.56 -0.52
C LEU A 210 -3.88 -10.41 0.99
N TYR A 211 -4.32 -9.27 1.51
CA TYR A 211 -4.37 -9.00 2.95
C TYR A 211 -5.51 -8.05 3.29
N ARG A 212 -6.11 -8.26 4.45
CA ARG A 212 -7.06 -7.35 5.08
C ARG A 212 -7.00 -7.50 6.60
N ALA A 213 -7.10 -6.39 7.30
CA ALA A 213 -7.31 -6.32 8.73
C ALA A 213 -8.67 -5.66 9.05
N THR A 214 -9.18 -5.94 10.25
CA THR A 214 -10.28 -5.18 10.83
C THR A 214 -9.69 -3.99 11.59
N LEU A 215 -10.14 -2.79 11.24
CA LEU A 215 -9.75 -1.56 11.93
C LEU A 215 -10.74 -1.27 13.06
N SER A 216 -10.22 -0.84 14.20
CA SER A 216 -11.02 -0.27 15.28
C SER A 216 -10.54 1.14 15.55
N SER A 217 -11.46 2.09 15.39
CA SER A 217 -11.27 3.47 15.82
C SER A 217 -11.37 3.47 17.34
N VAL A 218 -10.28 3.77 18.03
CA VAL A 218 -10.36 4.04 19.46
C VAL A 218 -10.72 5.52 19.58
N GLU A 219 -12.01 5.81 19.82
CA GLU A 219 -12.41 7.13 20.29
C GLU A 219 -11.68 7.40 21.61
N LYS A 220 -11.08 8.59 21.68
CA LYS A 220 -10.33 9.05 22.84
C LYS A 220 -11.28 9.68 23.85
#